data_AF-A0A8C4HFW9-F1
#
_entry.id   AF-A0A8C4HFW9-F1
#
_cell.length_a   1.000
_cell.length_b   1.000
_cell.length_c   1.000
_cell.angle_alpha   90.00
_cell.angle_beta   90.00
_cell.angle_gamma   90.00
#
_symmetry.space_group_name_H-M   'P 1'
#
loop_
_entity.id
_entity.type
_entity.pdbx_description
1 polymer ?
#
loop_
_entity_poly.entity_id
_entity_poly.type
_entity_poly.pdbx_seq_one_letter_code
_entity_poly.pdbx_strand_id
1 'polypeptide(L)'
;MLAVVSKCTKRLSSSCVTSCKSTDNLTPVNPGVMHSLAQEIQGFSKNRLKKQCTHVTTVTGRKLLERRADGEEGEEQVEELEEGSGCGFVEDKSLDLQVGVVRPFLLLASQDAAHDIDTLQRYKVSHVLNVAYGVTNLFPDQLVYKTLQILDLPDTDITSYLGECSSFIDQARKQGGVVLVHCNAGVSRSSSIAIGYLMLTEGLSFDDAYSQVKLARPSIHPNPGFYQQLQSYKP
;
A
#
# COMPACT_ATOMS: atom_id res chain seq x y z
N MET A 1 -17.99 15.53 17.07
CA MET A 1 -17.53 15.37 15.67
C MET A 1 -16.62 14.16 15.66
N LEU A 2 -17.09 13.04 15.12
CA LEU A 2 -16.42 11.73 15.16
C LEU A 2 -15.13 11.77 14.31
N ALA A 3 -14.00 11.35 14.89
CA ALA A 3 -12.80 11.00 14.14
C ALA A 3 -12.69 9.47 14.07
N VAL A 4 -12.80 8.94 12.85
CA VAL A 4 -12.63 7.52 12.53
C VAL A 4 -11.14 7.20 12.56
N VAL A 5 -10.70 6.38 13.51
CA VAL A 5 -9.34 5.84 13.53
C VAL A 5 -9.28 4.68 12.54
N SER A 6 -8.83 4.96 11.32
CA SER A 6 -8.45 3.91 10.36
C SER A 6 -7.08 3.36 10.73
N LYS A 7 -7.02 2.12 11.21
CA LYS A 7 -5.79 1.36 11.37
C LYS A 7 -5.25 1.03 9.97
N CYS A 8 -4.23 1.76 9.52
CA CYS A 8 -3.41 1.34 8.39
C CYS A 8 -2.17 0.61 8.94
N THR A 9 -2.17 -0.71 8.82
CA THR A 9 -1.01 -1.57 9.01
C THR A 9 -0.08 -1.43 7.80
N LYS A 10 1.06 -0.76 7.95
CA LYS A 10 2.21 -0.97 7.06
C LYS A 10 3.49 -1.21 7.87
N ARG A 11 4.12 -2.33 7.52
CA ARG A 11 5.34 -2.87 8.11
C ARG A 11 6.53 -1.94 7.87
N LEU A 12 7.35 -1.88 8.91
CA LEU A 12 8.68 -1.29 8.97
C LEU A 12 9.59 -1.84 7.86
N SER A 13 10.27 -0.95 7.14
CA SER A 13 11.57 -1.24 6.53
C SER A 13 12.66 -0.94 7.56
N SER A 14 13.51 -1.94 7.78
CA SER A 14 14.66 -2.00 8.68
C SER A 14 15.45 -0.70 8.89
N SER A 15 15.53 -0.24 10.14
CA SER A 15 16.72 0.44 10.70
C SER A 15 16.70 0.41 12.24
N CYS A 16 17.72 -0.23 12.81
CA CYS A 16 18.17 -0.28 14.22
C CYS A 16 17.13 -0.12 15.36
N VAL A 17 16.65 -1.26 15.88
CA VAL A 17 16.28 -1.38 17.29
C VAL A 17 17.51 -1.86 18.07
N THR A 18 18.23 -0.95 18.72
CA THR A 18 19.20 -1.33 19.77
C THR A 18 18.45 -1.51 21.08
N SER A 19 18.13 -2.77 21.40
CA SER A 19 17.60 -3.16 22.70
C SER A 19 18.74 -3.27 23.72
N CYS A 20 18.68 -2.50 24.81
CA CYS A 20 19.51 -2.73 25.98
C CYS A 20 19.09 -4.06 26.63
N LYS A 21 20.00 -5.04 26.67
CA LYS A 21 19.83 -6.29 27.41
C LYS A 21 19.92 -6.01 28.91
N SER A 22 18.90 -6.38 29.67
CA SER A 22 19.01 -6.67 31.10
C SER A 22 18.50 -8.09 31.36
N THR A 23 19.31 -8.87 32.05
CA THR A 23 19.07 -10.26 32.43
C THR A 23 17.94 -10.34 33.47
N ASP A 24 16.78 -10.86 33.09
CA ASP A 24 15.72 -11.20 34.03
C ASP A 24 15.90 -12.64 34.52
N ASN A 25 16.20 -12.79 35.82
CA ASN A 25 16.12 -14.06 36.52
C ASN A 25 14.66 -14.51 36.60
N LEU A 26 14.32 -15.55 35.83
CA LEU A 26 13.03 -16.23 35.89
C LEU A 26 12.92 -17.02 37.21
N THR A 27 12.11 -16.54 38.15
CA THR A 27 11.58 -17.39 39.23
C THR A 27 10.41 -18.23 38.71
N PRO A 28 10.27 -19.51 39.11
CA PRO A 28 9.24 -20.39 38.58
C PRO A 28 7.84 -19.99 39.07
N VAL A 29 6.88 -19.97 38.15
CA VAL A 29 5.47 -19.68 38.42
C VAL A 29 4.78 -20.93 38.96
N ASN A 30 4.19 -20.83 40.15
CA ASN A 30 3.36 -21.89 40.75
C ASN A 30 2.06 -22.08 39.94
N PRO A 31 1.64 -23.32 39.64
CA PRO A 31 0.42 -23.57 38.87
C PRO A 31 -0.80 -23.57 39.80
N GLY A 32 -1.53 -22.46 39.82
CA GLY A 32 -2.81 -22.40 40.51
C GLY A 32 -3.43 -21.01 40.45
N VAL A 33 -4.64 -20.94 39.90
CA VAL A 33 -5.51 -19.76 39.69
C VAL A 33 -5.35 -19.09 38.31
N MET A 34 -6.29 -19.41 37.41
CA MET A 34 -6.54 -18.64 36.19
C MET A 34 -7.31 -17.37 36.58
N HIS A 35 -6.62 -16.23 36.67
CA HIS A 35 -7.29 -14.94 36.81
C HIS A 35 -7.86 -14.49 35.47
N SER A 36 -9.03 -13.83 35.48
CA SER A 36 -9.52 -13.22 34.25
C SER A 36 -8.66 -12.00 33.91
N LEU A 37 -8.44 -11.75 32.62
CA LEU A 37 -7.68 -10.57 32.15
C LEU A 37 -8.21 -9.26 32.77
N ALA A 38 -9.51 -9.17 33.02
CA ALA A 38 -10.13 -8.00 33.66
C ALA A 38 -9.69 -7.83 35.13
N GLN A 39 -9.53 -8.92 35.88
CA GLN A 39 -9.02 -8.88 37.26
C GLN A 39 -7.54 -8.52 37.32
N GLU A 40 -6.76 -9.01 36.35
CA GLU A 40 -5.35 -8.62 36.22
C GLU A 40 -5.20 -7.14 35.94
N ILE A 41 -6.04 -6.56 35.06
CA ILE A 41 -6.04 -5.12 34.76
C ILE A 41 -6.49 -4.30 35.99
N GLN A 42 -7.49 -4.74 36.74
CA GLN A 42 -7.96 -4.04 37.94
C GLN A 42 -6.96 -4.07 39.10
N GLY A 43 -6.22 -5.17 39.25
CA GLY A 43 -5.15 -5.30 40.25
C GLY A 43 -3.81 -4.69 39.82
N PHE A 44 -3.71 -4.19 38.59
CA PHE A 44 -2.47 -3.68 38.03
C PHE A 44 -2.18 -2.27 38.52
N SER A 45 -1.11 -2.12 39.32
CA SER A 45 -0.60 -0.81 39.74
C SER A 45 0.09 -0.11 38.57
N LYS A 46 -0.37 1.11 38.24
CA LYS A 46 0.24 1.97 37.21
C LYS A 46 1.73 2.22 37.46
N ASN A 47 2.17 2.20 38.72
CA ASN A 47 3.56 2.39 39.13
C ASN A 47 4.49 1.23 38.69
N ARG A 48 3.92 0.13 38.18
CA ARG A 48 4.66 -1.00 37.59
C ARG A 48 4.88 -0.84 36.08
N LEU A 49 4.30 0.17 35.45
CA LEU A 49 4.54 0.46 34.03
C LEU A 49 5.96 0.97 33.85
N LYS A 50 6.66 0.43 32.83
CA LYS A 50 7.92 1.02 32.39
C LYS A 50 7.63 2.44 31.92
N LYS A 51 8.33 3.42 32.47
CA LYS A 51 8.26 4.82 32.02
C LYS A 51 8.50 4.86 30.51
N GLN A 52 7.53 5.37 29.76
CA GLN A 52 7.60 5.50 28.31
C GLN A 52 7.83 6.96 27.94
N CYS A 53 8.62 7.15 26.90
CA CYS A 53 8.79 8.43 26.24
C CYS A 53 8.21 8.30 24.83
N THR A 54 7.34 9.21 24.43
CA THR A 54 6.72 9.18 23.09
C THR A 54 7.31 10.28 22.24
N HIS A 55 7.88 9.91 21.09
CA HIS A 55 8.20 10.88 20.05
C HIS A 55 6.95 11.18 19.23
N VAL A 56 6.51 12.43 19.26
CA VAL A 56 5.35 12.92 18.51
C VAL A 56 5.84 13.83 17.39
N THR A 57 5.60 13.45 16.14
CA THR A 57 5.80 14.34 15.00
C THR A 57 4.46 14.96 14.63
N THR A 58 4.35 16.28 14.74
CA THR A 58 3.16 17.04 14.37
C THR A 58 2.98 17.07 12.85
N VAL A 59 1.78 17.40 12.39
CA VAL A 59 1.48 17.62 10.96
C VAL A 59 2.30 18.75 10.34
N THR A 60 2.83 19.67 11.16
CA THR A 60 3.73 20.74 10.73
C THR A 60 5.21 20.32 10.73
N GLY A 61 5.51 19.06 11.05
CA GLY A 61 6.88 18.52 11.08
C GLY A 61 7.64 18.74 12.38
N ARG A 62 7.07 19.47 13.36
CA ARG A 62 7.70 19.64 14.68
C ARG A 62 7.75 18.32 15.42
N LYS A 63 8.89 18.03 16.06
CA LYS A 63 9.11 16.83 16.86
C LYS A 63 9.06 17.19 18.33
N LEU A 64 8.19 16.50 19.06
CA LEU A 64 7.95 16.70 20.47
C LEU A 64 8.31 15.41 21.21
N LEU A 65 8.98 15.55 22.34
CA LEU A 65 9.20 14.45 23.27
C LEU A 65 8.18 14.55 24.41
N GLU A 66 7.18 13.68 24.41
CA GLU A 66 6.19 13.59 25.49
C GLU A 66 6.70 12.62 26.55
N ARG A 67 6.87 13.11 27.79
CA ARG A 67 7.16 12.29 28.97
C ARG A 67 6.05 12.45 29.99
N ARG A 68 5.36 11.34 30.31
CA ARG A 68 4.36 11.34 31.39
C ARG A 68 5.04 11.06 32.72
N ALA A 69 4.91 11.99 33.67
CA ALA A 69 5.28 11.78 35.06
C ALA A 69 4.09 11.17 35.84
N ASP A 70 4.40 10.36 36.85
CA ASP A 70 3.43 9.58 37.60
C ASP A 70 2.63 10.45 38.60
N GLY A 71 1.29 10.45 38.49
CA GLY A 71 0.37 10.74 39.59
C GLY A 71 0.15 12.22 39.95
N GLU A 72 -1.12 12.61 40.02
CA GLU A 72 -1.65 13.95 40.39
C GLU A 72 -1.33 15.07 39.39
N GLU A 73 -2.30 15.39 38.51
CA GLU A 73 -2.32 16.55 37.60
C GLU A 73 -0.92 16.96 37.07
N GLY A 74 -0.13 15.95 36.70
CA GLY A 74 1.29 16.11 36.44
C GLY A 74 1.52 16.83 35.13
N GLU A 75 2.22 17.96 35.20
CA GLU A 75 2.63 18.77 34.07
C GLU A 75 3.16 17.90 32.91
N GLU A 76 2.49 17.98 31.76
CA GLU A 76 2.99 17.42 30.51
C GLU A 76 4.23 18.22 30.11
N GLN A 77 5.42 17.70 30.40
CA GLN A 77 6.65 18.28 29.90
C GLN A 77 6.80 17.89 28.43
N VAL A 78 6.54 18.86 27.57
CA VAL A 78 6.73 18.77 26.12
C VAL A 78 8.02 19.50 25.78
N GLU A 79 9.08 18.76 25.48
CA GLU A 79 10.32 19.33 24.95
C GLU A 79 10.27 19.32 23.41
N GLU A 80 10.51 20.47 22.79
CA GLU A 80 10.70 20.58 21.34
C GLU A 80 12.12 20.12 21.02
N LEU A 81 12.24 19.05 20.23
CA LEU A 81 13.54 18.49 19.86
C LEU A 81 14.16 19.34 18.76
N GLU A 82 15.39 19.83 18.95
CA GLU A 82 16.13 20.55 17.92
C GLU A 82 16.30 19.71 16.64
N GLU A 83 16.27 20.41 15.50
CA GLU A 83 16.15 19.90 14.14
C GLU A 83 17.28 18.92 13.74
N GLY A 84 17.19 17.68 14.20
CA GLY A 84 17.86 16.54 13.56
C GLY A 84 17.08 16.14 12.31
N SER A 85 17.77 16.08 11.16
CA SER A 85 17.30 15.65 9.83
C SER A 85 16.61 14.28 9.80
N GLY A 86 15.44 14.17 10.40
CA GLY A 86 14.53 13.05 10.26
C GLY A 86 13.32 13.53 9.49
N CYS A 87 13.07 12.91 8.35
CA CYS A 87 11.98 13.15 7.43
C CYS A 87 10.63 13.33 8.15
N GLY A 88 10.06 14.53 8.04
CA GLY A 88 8.64 14.73 8.28
C GLY A 88 7.81 14.06 7.18
N PHE A 89 6.49 13.98 7.39
CA PHE A 89 5.55 13.63 6.32
C PHE A 89 5.48 14.80 5.35
N VAL A 90 6.35 14.80 4.33
CA VAL A 90 6.25 15.75 3.22
C VAL A 90 5.23 15.18 2.25
N GLU A 91 4.09 15.86 2.11
CA GLU A 91 3.12 15.55 1.05
C GLU A 91 3.79 15.88 -0.29
N ASP A 92 4.27 14.85 -0.97
CA ASP A 92 4.77 14.96 -2.33
C ASP A 92 3.58 15.24 -3.26
N LYS A 93 3.50 16.49 -3.74
CA LYS A 93 2.46 16.94 -4.69
C LYS A 93 2.86 16.73 -6.13
N SER A 94 4.01 16.10 -6.39
CA SER A 94 4.42 15.80 -7.75
C SER A 94 3.51 14.74 -8.36
N LEU A 95 3.15 14.95 -9.64
CA LEU A 95 2.36 13.99 -10.39
C LEU A 95 3.22 12.77 -10.72
N ASP A 96 2.66 11.58 -10.55
CA ASP A 96 3.32 10.34 -10.98
C ASP A 96 3.00 10.06 -12.45
N LEU A 97 3.71 10.72 -13.35
CA LEU A 97 3.58 10.53 -14.81
C LEU A 97 4.42 9.34 -15.33
N GLN A 98 4.98 8.50 -14.46
CA GLN A 98 5.80 7.37 -14.90
C GLN A 98 4.94 6.26 -15.51
N VAL A 99 5.25 5.87 -16.75
CA VAL A 99 4.59 4.77 -17.45
C VAL A 99 5.53 3.57 -17.55
N GLY A 100 5.12 2.44 -17.00
CA GLY A 100 5.79 1.17 -17.17
C GLY A 100 5.37 0.50 -18.47
N VAL A 101 6.34 0.20 -19.33
CA VAL A 101 6.11 -0.52 -20.59
C VAL A 101 6.31 -2.01 -20.34
N VAL A 102 5.23 -2.76 -20.09
CA VAL A 102 5.29 -4.21 -19.85
C VAL A 102 5.49 -4.97 -21.16
N ARG A 103 4.75 -4.55 -22.19
CA ARG A 103 4.91 -4.96 -23.59
C ARG A 103 4.69 -3.73 -24.48
N PRO A 104 5.08 -3.76 -25.77
CA PRO A 104 4.83 -2.63 -26.68
C PRO A 104 3.37 -2.19 -26.75
N PHE A 105 2.41 -3.09 -26.50
CA PHE A 105 0.97 -2.82 -26.50
C PHE A 105 0.34 -2.75 -25.09
N LEU A 106 1.10 -3.04 -24.02
CA LEU A 106 0.59 -3.13 -22.65
C LEU A 106 1.40 -2.24 -21.72
N LEU A 107 0.77 -1.18 -21.25
CA LEU A 107 1.35 -0.17 -20.39
C LEU A 107 0.70 -0.19 -19.01
N LEU A 108 1.45 0.23 -17.99
CA LEU A 108 1.02 0.29 -16.60
C LEU A 108 1.35 1.66 -16.00
N ALA A 109 0.36 2.35 -15.41
CA ALA A 109 0.61 3.63 -14.74
C ALA A 109 -0.39 3.95 -13.62
N SER A 110 -0.21 5.13 -13.01
CA SER A 110 -1.11 5.76 -12.05
C SER A 110 -2.29 6.44 -12.75
N GLN A 111 -3.23 6.99 -11.98
CA GLN A 111 -4.29 7.84 -12.52
C GLN A 111 -3.72 9.14 -13.12
N ASP A 112 -2.63 9.68 -12.56
CA ASP A 112 -2.08 10.96 -12.99
C ASP A 112 -1.62 10.86 -14.46
N ALA A 113 -0.91 9.79 -14.79
CA ALA A 113 -0.52 9.48 -16.18
C ALA A 113 -1.73 9.18 -17.07
N ALA A 114 -2.79 8.55 -16.55
CA ALA A 114 -4.01 8.26 -17.30
C ALA A 114 -4.89 9.51 -17.52
N HIS A 115 -4.64 10.58 -16.76
CA HIS A 115 -5.31 11.87 -16.85
C HIS A 115 -4.48 12.92 -17.60
N ASP A 116 -3.28 12.56 -18.05
CA ASP A 116 -2.38 13.43 -18.81
C ASP A 116 -2.41 13.08 -20.31
N ILE A 117 -3.05 13.94 -21.11
CA ILE A 117 -3.23 13.68 -22.55
C ILE A 117 -1.90 13.61 -23.31
N ASP A 118 -0.91 14.40 -22.90
CA ASP A 118 0.42 14.42 -23.53
C ASP A 118 1.15 13.10 -23.33
N THR A 119 1.05 12.50 -22.14
CA THR A 119 1.55 11.16 -21.84
C THR A 119 0.82 10.12 -22.69
N LEU A 120 -0.51 10.16 -22.76
CA LEU A 120 -1.29 9.21 -23.55
C LEU A 120 -0.92 9.28 -25.04
N GLN A 121 -0.77 10.48 -25.60
CA GLN A 121 -0.37 10.67 -27.00
C GLN A 121 1.07 10.23 -27.25
N ARG A 122 2.00 10.54 -26.35
CA ARG A 122 3.42 10.13 -26.45
C ARG A 122 3.55 8.61 -26.57
N TYR A 123 2.78 7.87 -25.78
CA TYR A 123 2.77 6.41 -25.80
C TYR A 123 1.77 5.82 -26.81
N LYS A 124 1.08 6.67 -27.60
CA LYS A 124 0.09 6.26 -28.60
C LYS A 124 -1.01 5.37 -28.00
N VAL A 125 -1.42 5.68 -26.78
CA VAL A 125 -2.50 4.98 -26.10
C VAL A 125 -3.78 5.16 -26.92
N SER A 126 -4.45 4.04 -27.16
CA SER A 126 -5.73 3.97 -27.89
C SER A 126 -6.86 3.46 -26.99
N HIS A 127 -6.49 2.67 -25.99
CA HIS A 127 -7.40 1.99 -25.08
C HIS A 127 -6.94 2.21 -23.65
N VAL A 128 -7.87 2.43 -22.73
CA VAL A 128 -7.59 2.58 -21.31
C VAL A 128 -8.43 1.60 -20.50
N LEU A 129 -7.76 0.75 -19.73
CA LEU A 129 -8.37 -0.14 -18.76
C LEU A 129 -8.23 0.49 -17.37
N ASN A 130 -9.31 1.12 -16.92
CA ASN A 130 -9.42 1.76 -15.61
C ASN A 130 -9.93 0.73 -14.59
N VAL A 131 -9.04 0.25 -13.72
CA VAL A 131 -9.39 -0.66 -12.61
C VAL A 131 -9.37 0.02 -11.24
N ALA A 132 -9.45 1.35 -11.22
CA ALA A 132 -9.57 2.12 -9.99
C ALA A 132 -11.01 2.19 -9.49
N TYR A 133 -11.12 2.37 -8.18
CA TYR A 133 -12.37 2.75 -7.54
C TYR A 133 -12.45 4.28 -7.46
N GLY A 134 -13.58 4.85 -7.88
CA GLY A 134 -13.87 6.28 -7.76
C GLY A 134 -13.09 7.21 -8.71
N VAL A 135 -12.45 6.67 -9.75
CA VAL A 135 -11.69 7.47 -10.74
C VAL A 135 -12.45 7.54 -12.05
N THR A 136 -12.66 8.76 -12.54
CA THR A 136 -13.34 9.04 -13.82
C THR A 136 -12.39 8.97 -15.02
N ASN A 137 -12.95 8.71 -16.19
CA ASN A 137 -12.23 8.73 -17.47
C ASN A 137 -12.30 10.15 -18.07
N LEU A 138 -11.17 10.77 -18.40
CA LEU A 138 -11.14 12.18 -18.84
C LEU A 138 -11.26 12.39 -20.35
N PHE A 139 -10.97 11.37 -21.18
CA PHE A 139 -10.93 11.53 -22.64
C PHE A 139 -11.84 10.54 -23.41
N PRO A 140 -13.12 10.35 -23.00
CA PRO A 140 -14.00 9.33 -23.57
C PRO A 140 -14.26 9.50 -25.08
N ASP A 141 -14.12 10.71 -25.62
CA ASP A 141 -14.31 10.99 -27.04
C ASP A 141 -13.08 10.66 -27.91
N GLN A 142 -11.92 10.41 -27.28
CA GLN A 142 -10.64 10.20 -27.97
C GLN A 142 -10.11 8.77 -27.79
N LEU A 143 -10.49 8.08 -26.72
CA LEU A 143 -9.95 6.78 -26.33
C LEU A 143 -11.07 5.81 -26.01
N VAL A 144 -10.80 4.53 -26.24
CA VAL A 144 -11.73 3.46 -25.87
C VAL A 144 -11.49 3.07 -24.41
N TYR A 145 -12.51 3.20 -23.58
CA TYR A 145 -12.40 2.87 -22.16
C TYR A 145 -13.10 1.57 -21.79
N LYS A 146 -12.49 0.86 -20.84
CA LYS A 146 -13.19 -0.11 -20.00
C LYS A 146 -12.92 0.22 -18.55
N THR A 147 -13.97 0.29 -17.75
CA THR A 147 -13.89 0.60 -16.31
C THR A 147 -14.42 -0.54 -15.48
N LEU A 148 -13.63 -1.00 -14.51
CA LEU A 148 -14.00 -1.99 -13.51
C LEU A 148 -13.66 -1.41 -12.13
N GLN A 149 -14.68 -1.22 -11.30
CA GLN A 149 -14.52 -0.58 -9.99
C GLN A 149 -13.99 -1.59 -8.97
N ILE A 150 -12.67 -1.77 -8.93
CA ILE A 150 -12.02 -2.74 -8.04
C ILE A 150 -11.53 -2.04 -6.77
N LEU A 151 -11.93 -2.56 -5.60
CA LEU A 151 -11.42 -2.13 -4.30
C LEU A 151 -10.01 -2.68 -4.07
N ASP A 152 -9.13 -1.87 -3.47
CA ASP A 152 -7.76 -2.29 -3.16
C ASP A 152 -7.67 -2.93 -1.77
N LEU A 153 -8.45 -3.99 -1.58
CA LEU A 153 -8.52 -4.71 -0.30
C LEU A 153 -8.02 -6.14 -0.49
N PRO A 154 -7.30 -6.71 0.49
CA PRO A 154 -6.82 -8.10 0.42
C PRO A 154 -7.94 -9.13 0.17
N ASP A 155 -9.15 -8.86 0.65
CA ASP A 155 -10.30 -9.75 0.53
C ASP A 155 -11.05 -9.60 -0.81
N THR A 156 -10.69 -8.62 -1.65
CA THR A 156 -11.28 -8.50 -2.99
C THR A 156 -10.73 -9.61 -3.88
N ASP A 157 -11.61 -10.37 -4.55
CA ASP A 157 -11.19 -11.40 -5.50
C ASP A 157 -10.74 -10.76 -6.82
N ILE A 158 -9.43 -10.53 -6.98
CA ILE A 158 -8.85 -9.96 -8.19
C ILE A 158 -8.87 -10.95 -9.37
N THR A 159 -8.87 -12.25 -9.09
CA THR A 159 -8.78 -13.31 -10.10
C THR A 159 -10.03 -13.38 -10.95
N SER A 160 -11.19 -13.09 -10.36
CA SER A 160 -12.48 -13.00 -11.06
C SER A 160 -12.51 -11.98 -12.21
N TYR A 161 -11.67 -10.93 -12.14
CA TYR A 161 -11.59 -9.88 -13.17
C TYR A 161 -10.59 -10.18 -14.29
N LEU A 162 -9.70 -11.16 -14.11
CA LEU A 162 -8.59 -11.40 -15.04
C LEU A 162 -9.07 -11.78 -16.43
N GLY A 163 -10.12 -12.61 -16.55
CA GLY A 163 -10.66 -13.00 -17.85
C GLY A 163 -11.22 -11.81 -18.64
N GLU A 164 -12.03 -10.98 -17.97
CA GLU A 164 -12.62 -9.79 -18.59
C GLU A 164 -11.58 -8.73 -18.95
N CYS A 165 -10.61 -8.49 -18.07
CA CYS A 165 -9.50 -7.56 -18.33
C CYS A 165 -8.62 -8.05 -19.48
N SER A 166 -8.26 -9.33 -19.49
CA SER A 166 -7.41 -9.92 -20.53
C SER A 166 -8.09 -9.89 -21.90
N SER A 167 -9.40 -10.15 -21.94
CA SER A 167 -10.18 -10.03 -23.18
C SER A 167 -10.13 -8.62 -23.77
N PHE A 168 -10.26 -7.58 -22.94
CA PHE A 168 -10.14 -6.20 -23.40
C PHE A 168 -8.74 -5.88 -23.92
N ILE A 169 -7.70 -6.31 -23.21
CA ILE A 169 -6.30 -6.11 -23.61
C ILE A 169 -6.03 -6.81 -24.95
N ASP A 170 -6.45 -8.06 -25.11
CA ASP A 170 -6.24 -8.84 -26.32
C ASP A 170 -7.01 -8.30 -27.53
N GLN A 171 -8.23 -7.81 -27.34
CA GLN A 171 -9.00 -7.19 -28.41
C GLN A 171 -8.29 -5.95 -28.95
N ALA A 172 -7.85 -5.06 -28.06
CA ALA A 172 -7.09 -3.88 -28.44
C ALA A 172 -5.78 -4.24 -29.14
N ARG A 173 -5.03 -5.21 -28.60
CA ARG A 173 -3.79 -5.72 -29.20
C ARG A 173 -4.01 -6.24 -30.62
N LYS A 174 -5.08 -7.02 -30.86
CA LYS A 174 -5.42 -7.56 -32.19
C LYS A 174 -5.77 -6.47 -33.20
N GLN A 175 -6.24 -5.31 -32.73
CA GLN A 175 -6.50 -4.13 -33.56
C GLN A 175 -5.24 -3.26 -33.78
N GLY A 176 -4.08 -3.68 -33.26
CA GLY A 176 -2.84 -2.89 -33.31
C GLY A 176 -2.82 -1.73 -32.31
N GLY A 177 -3.74 -1.72 -31.34
CA GLY A 177 -3.85 -0.69 -30.32
C GLY A 177 -2.86 -0.88 -29.17
N VAL A 178 -2.60 0.22 -28.45
CA VAL A 178 -1.85 0.25 -27.19
C VAL A 178 -2.83 0.49 -26.04
N VAL A 179 -2.72 -0.33 -24.99
CA VAL A 179 -3.57 -0.33 -23.81
C VAL A 179 -2.80 0.21 -22.61
N LEU A 180 -3.35 1.22 -21.94
CA LEU A 180 -2.91 1.66 -20.62
C LEU A 180 -3.79 1.04 -19.54
N VAL A 181 -3.22 0.20 -18.68
CA VAL A 181 -3.90 -0.30 -17.47
C VAL A 181 -3.51 0.58 -16.30
N HIS A 182 -4.49 1.17 -15.61
CA HIS A 182 -4.23 2.03 -14.45
C HIS A 182 -5.20 1.77 -13.30
N CYS A 183 -4.74 2.12 -12.10
CA CYS A 183 -5.60 2.28 -10.94
C CYS A 183 -5.40 3.69 -10.36
N ASN A 184 -5.52 3.90 -9.05
CA ASN A 184 -5.20 5.21 -8.46
C ASN A 184 -3.68 5.47 -8.51
N ALA A 185 -2.86 4.62 -7.88
CA ALA A 185 -1.42 4.83 -7.77
C ALA A 185 -0.58 4.03 -8.79
N GLY A 186 -1.19 3.11 -9.54
CA GLY A 186 -0.43 2.23 -10.43
C GLY A 186 0.48 1.25 -9.68
N VAL A 187 0.10 0.87 -8.45
CA VAL A 187 0.94 0.07 -7.54
C VAL A 187 0.37 -1.32 -7.27
N SER A 188 -0.94 -1.45 -7.03
CA SER A 188 -1.56 -2.71 -6.58
C SER A 188 -2.50 -3.28 -7.66
N ARG A 189 -3.78 -2.87 -7.70
CA ARG A 189 -4.80 -3.37 -8.64
C ARG A 189 -4.35 -3.50 -10.09
N SER A 190 -3.88 -2.41 -10.71
CA SER A 190 -3.47 -2.42 -12.11
C SER A 190 -2.25 -3.30 -12.37
N SER A 191 -1.28 -3.34 -11.43
CA SER A 191 -0.16 -4.27 -11.54
C SER A 191 -0.59 -5.73 -11.41
N SER A 192 -1.56 -6.03 -10.54
CA SER A 192 -2.12 -7.38 -10.39
C SER A 192 -2.80 -7.85 -11.67
N ILE A 193 -3.54 -6.96 -12.34
CA ILE A 193 -4.12 -7.24 -13.66
C ILE A 193 -3.03 -7.48 -14.71
N ALA A 194 -1.99 -6.64 -14.76
CA ALA A 194 -0.89 -6.82 -15.70
C ALA A 194 -0.14 -8.16 -15.48
N ILE A 195 0.14 -8.52 -14.22
CA ILE A 195 0.75 -9.80 -13.86
C ILE A 195 -0.14 -10.95 -14.29
N GLY A 196 -1.42 -10.94 -13.91
CA GLY A 196 -2.37 -11.99 -14.26
C GLY A 196 -2.58 -12.13 -15.77
N TYR A 197 -2.54 -11.03 -16.52
CA TYR A 197 -2.58 -11.06 -17.99
C TYR A 197 -1.39 -11.82 -18.58
N LEU A 198 -0.16 -11.55 -18.11
CA LEU A 198 1.03 -12.27 -18.59
C LEU A 198 0.96 -13.76 -18.23
N MET A 199 0.50 -14.08 -17.02
CA MET A 199 0.30 -15.48 -16.60
C MET A 199 -0.71 -16.20 -17.52
N LEU A 200 -1.85 -15.57 -17.80
CA LEU A 200 -2.91 -16.14 -18.63
C LEU A 200 -2.52 -16.30 -20.10
N THR A 201 -1.90 -15.28 -20.69
CA THR A 201 -1.71 -15.20 -22.15
C THR A 201 -0.35 -15.71 -22.63
N GLU A 202 0.66 -15.66 -21.77
CA GLU A 202 2.01 -16.11 -22.10
C GLU A 202 2.41 -17.37 -21.31
N GLY A 203 1.56 -17.85 -20.40
CA GLY A 203 1.83 -19.05 -19.60
C GLY A 203 2.97 -18.87 -18.59
N LEU A 204 3.30 -17.64 -18.22
CA LEU A 204 4.37 -17.36 -17.27
C LEU A 204 4.00 -17.81 -15.86
N SER A 205 5.01 -18.23 -15.10
CA SER A 205 4.87 -18.40 -13.66
C SER A 205 4.56 -17.04 -13.00
N PHE A 206 3.96 -17.08 -11.80
CA PHE A 206 3.71 -15.86 -11.04
C PHE A 206 5.01 -15.06 -10.81
N ASP A 207 6.10 -15.72 -10.41
CA ASP A 207 7.36 -15.04 -10.10
C ASP A 207 7.99 -14.39 -11.34
N ASP A 208 7.92 -15.05 -12.51
CA ASP A 208 8.40 -14.49 -13.77
C ASP A 208 7.55 -13.30 -14.23
N ALA A 209 6.22 -13.44 -14.19
CA ALA A 209 5.30 -12.37 -14.54
C ALA A 209 5.47 -11.15 -13.62
N TYR A 210 5.51 -11.38 -12.31
CA TYR A 210 5.77 -10.35 -11.30
C TYR A 210 7.09 -9.62 -11.57
N SER A 211 8.16 -10.37 -11.81
CA SER A 211 9.49 -9.80 -12.07
C SER A 211 9.50 -8.92 -13.31
N GLN A 212 8.85 -9.34 -14.39
CA GLN A 212 8.77 -8.55 -15.62
C GLN A 212 7.97 -7.26 -15.44
N VAL A 213 6.83 -7.31 -14.75
CA VAL A 213 6.05 -6.08 -14.45
C VAL A 213 6.83 -5.17 -13.49
N LYS A 214 7.58 -5.75 -12.53
CA LYS A 214 8.43 -4.99 -11.60
C LYS A 214 9.58 -4.29 -12.29
N LEU A 215 10.18 -4.92 -13.29
CA LEU A 215 11.21 -4.30 -14.13
C LEU A 215 10.64 -3.14 -14.94
N ALA A 216 9.43 -3.28 -15.49
CA ALA A 216 8.76 -2.23 -16.24
C ALA A 216 8.35 -1.04 -15.35
N ARG A 217 7.90 -1.30 -14.11
CA ARG A 217 7.54 -0.27 -13.13
C ARG A 217 8.00 -0.67 -11.72
N PRO A 218 9.14 -0.12 -11.24
CA PRO A 218 9.72 -0.49 -9.95
C PRO A 218 8.82 -0.21 -8.73
N SER A 219 7.82 0.64 -8.84
CA SER A 219 6.90 0.96 -7.74
C SER A 219 5.81 -0.09 -7.50
N ILE A 220 5.63 -1.09 -8.38
CA ILE A 220 4.56 -2.08 -8.16
C ILE A 220 4.73 -2.81 -6.83
N HIS A 221 3.60 -3.02 -6.18
CA HIS A 221 3.46 -3.72 -4.93
C HIS A 221 1.98 -4.11 -4.75
N PRO A 222 1.52 -5.17 -5.44
CA PRO A 222 0.23 -5.80 -5.14
C PRO A 222 0.01 -5.92 -3.65
N ASN A 223 -1.22 -5.63 -3.20
CA ASN A 223 -1.55 -5.87 -1.81
C ASN A 223 -1.38 -7.37 -1.47
N PRO A 224 -1.18 -7.74 -0.19
CA PRO A 224 -0.88 -9.13 0.18
C PRO A 224 -1.92 -10.15 -0.27
N GLY A 225 -3.21 -9.79 -0.29
CA GLY A 225 -4.28 -10.68 -0.74
C GLY A 225 -4.20 -10.93 -2.24
N PHE A 226 -4.02 -9.88 -3.05
CA PHE A 226 -3.81 -10.04 -4.51
C PHE A 226 -2.56 -10.82 -4.84
N TYR A 227 -1.47 -10.61 -4.10
CA TYR A 227 -0.24 -11.37 -4.26
C TYR A 227 -0.50 -12.86 -4.05
N GLN A 228 -1.14 -13.25 -2.95
CA GLN A 228 -1.46 -14.65 -2.64
C GLN A 228 -2.43 -15.27 -3.63
N GLN A 229 -3.46 -14.52 -4.03
CA GLN A 229 -4.43 -14.94 -5.03
C GLN A 229 -3.74 -15.25 -6.37
N LEU A 230 -2.88 -14.35 -6.86
CA LEU A 230 -2.12 -14.56 -8.10
C LEU A 230 -1.09 -15.68 -7.97
N GLN A 231 -0.38 -15.79 -6.85
CA GLN A 231 0.57 -16.88 -6.63
C GLN A 231 -0.11 -18.26 -6.62
N SER A 232 -1.36 -18.32 -6.15
CA SER A 232 -2.16 -19.56 -6.13
C SER A 232 -2.97 -19.77 -7.41
N TYR A 233 -3.01 -18.77 -8.30
CA TYR A 233 -3.81 -18.80 -9.50
C TYR A 233 -3.19 -19.73 -10.54
N LYS A 234 -4.03 -20.61 -11.11
CA LYS A 234 -3.67 -21.51 -12.20
C LYS A 234 -4.54 -21.14 -13.41
N PRO A 235 -3.94 -20.59 -14.47
CA PRO A 235 -4.60 -20.35 -15.76
C PRO A 235 -5.34 -21.57 -16.31
#